data_AF-W4US11-F1
#
_entry.id   AF-W4US11-F1
#
_cell.length_a   1.000
_cell.length_b   1.000
_cell.length_c   1.000
_cell.angle_alpha   90.00
_cell.angle_beta   90.00
_cell.angle_gamma   90.00
#
_symmetry.space_group_name_H-M   'P 1'
#
loop_
_entity.id
_entity.type
_entity.pdbx_description
1 polymer ?
#
loop_
_entity_poly.entity_id
_entity_poly.type
_entity_poly.pdbx_seq_one_letter_code
_entity_poly.pdbx_strand_id
1 'polypeptide(L)'
;MNTDQYGRTLWQAYTNEGINPNSNPIGYRYDWGYDAGGYPTLNQMLVPKYIDSENKIPTADTDWFDEITRTGFIQQYNVSVTNGTERGTYFFSLGYYKNDGLIKYSNFDRISARMNSEYKLIGDMLTIGENFTLNRTTEVQAPANVLSDA
;
A
#
# COMPACT_ATOMS: atom_id res chain seq x y z
N MET A 1 7.26 13.50 5.58
CA MET A 1 7.74 14.81 6.07
C MET A 1 6.60 15.45 6.84
N ASN A 2 6.85 15.94 8.05
CA ASN A 2 5.82 16.54 8.88
C ASN A 2 5.72 18.07 8.68
N THR A 3 4.72 18.69 9.32
CA THR A 3 4.39 20.12 9.20
C THR A 3 5.56 21.04 9.59
N ASP A 4 6.30 20.72 10.66
CA ASP A 4 7.46 21.51 11.11
C ASP A 4 8.63 21.44 10.13
N GLN A 5 8.95 20.23 9.65
CA GLN A 5 10.02 20.00 8.67
C GLN A 5 9.73 20.72 7.36
N TYR A 6 8.48 20.68 6.89
CA TYR A 6 8.07 21.40 5.69
C TYR A 6 8.26 22.91 5.83
N GLY A 7 7.80 23.48 6.95
CA GLY A 7 7.97 24.92 7.20
C GLY A 7 9.43 25.36 7.32
N ARG A 8 10.29 24.57 7.97
CA ARG A 8 11.74 24.85 8.02
C ARG A 8 12.38 24.80 6.64
N THR A 9 12.00 23.82 5.82
CA THR A 9 12.48 23.68 4.45
C THR A 9 12.04 24.87 3.59
N LEU A 10 10.78 25.29 3.73
CA LEU A 10 10.25 26.46 3.04
C LEU A 10 10.98 27.74 3.44
N TRP A 11 11.18 27.95 4.74
CA TRP A 11 11.95 29.08 5.24
C TRP A 11 13.37 29.10 4.67
N GLN A 12 14.08 27.97 4.72
CA GLN A 12 15.44 27.85 4.21
C GLN A 12 15.50 28.18 2.71
N ALA A 13 14.56 27.67 1.92
CA ALA A 13 14.47 27.93 0.48
C ALA A 13 14.31 29.43 0.19
N TYR A 14 13.37 30.10 0.87
CA TYR A 14 13.16 31.55 0.71
C TYR A 14 14.38 32.37 1.12
N THR A 15 15.00 32.04 2.26
CA THR A 15 16.20 32.75 2.71
C THR A 15 17.39 32.55 1.78
N ASN A 16 17.53 31.36 1.17
CA ASN A 16 18.58 31.08 0.18
C ASN A 16 18.36 31.87 -1.11
N GLU A 17 17.11 32.14 -1.48
CA GLU A 17 16.74 32.97 -2.62
C GLU A 17 16.76 34.48 -2.31
N GLY A 18 17.00 34.87 -1.05
CA GLY A 18 16.96 36.27 -0.61
C GLY A 18 15.55 36.87 -0.57
N ILE A 19 14.51 36.03 -0.59
CA ILE A 19 13.11 36.43 -0.54
C ILE A 19 12.65 36.41 0.92
N ASN A 20 11.78 37.35 1.30
CA ASN A 20 11.17 37.34 2.63
C ASN A 20 10.30 36.08 2.81
N PRO A 21 10.62 35.15 3.74
CA PRO A 21 9.87 33.92 3.93
C PRO A 21 8.43 34.15 4.41
N ASN A 22 8.10 35.33 4.94
CA ASN A 22 6.74 35.70 5.35
C ASN A 22 5.82 36.09 4.18
N SER A 23 6.32 36.17 2.94
CA SER A 23 5.48 36.39 1.75
C SER A 23 4.95 35.09 1.12
N ASN A 24 5.01 33.97 1.85
CA ASN A 24 4.53 32.68 1.38
C ASN A 24 3.00 32.65 1.22
N PRO A 25 2.47 31.87 0.26
CA PRO A 25 1.03 31.79 0.02
C PRO A 25 0.26 30.90 1.01
N ILE A 26 0.96 30.18 1.90
CA ILE A 26 0.38 29.15 2.78
C ILE A 26 0.12 29.65 4.21
N GLY A 27 0.41 30.92 4.51
CA GLY A 27 0.11 31.57 5.78
C GLY A 27 1.07 31.26 6.94
N TYR A 28 2.21 30.61 6.68
CA TYR A 28 3.24 30.38 7.70
C TYR A 28 3.87 31.71 8.10
N ARG A 29 4.15 31.89 9.39
CA ARG A 29 4.88 33.06 9.89
C ARG A 29 6.19 32.65 10.54
N TYR A 30 7.25 33.34 10.20
CA TYR A 30 8.61 33.09 10.65
C TYR A 30 9.14 34.32 11.38
N ASP A 31 9.60 34.11 12.61
CA ASP A 31 10.52 35.00 13.31
C ASP A 31 11.95 34.54 12.98
N TRP A 32 12.69 35.36 12.25
CA TRP A 32 14.01 35.03 11.73
C TRP A 32 14.89 36.28 11.66
N GLY A 33 16.20 36.07 11.66
CA GLY A 33 17.20 37.14 11.57
C GLY A 33 18.51 36.63 11.01
N TYR A 34 19.59 37.39 11.24
CA TYR A 34 20.94 37.00 10.87
C TYR A 34 21.79 36.86 12.12
N ASP A 35 22.64 35.85 12.16
CA ASP A 35 23.66 35.72 13.20
C ASP A 35 24.83 36.71 12.97
N ALA A 36 25.80 36.71 13.90
CA ALA A 36 26.99 37.56 13.80
C ALA A 36 27.87 37.25 12.58
N GLY A 37 27.71 36.08 11.95
CA GLY A 37 28.39 35.67 10.72
C GLY A 37 27.63 36.05 9.44
N GLY A 38 26.44 36.65 9.55
CA GLY A 38 25.60 37.00 8.41
C GLY A 38 24.81 35.82 7.84
N TYR A 39 24.73 34.69 8.55
CA TYR A 39 23.91 33.56 8.14
C TYR A 39 22.47 33.73 8.64
N PRO A 40 21.45 33.42 7.81
CA PRO A 40 20.06 33.48 8.25
C PRO A 40 19.81 32.44 9.35
N THR A 41 19.08 32.83 10.40
CA THR A 41 18.70 31.96 11.52
C THR A 41 17.21 32.07 11.81
N LEU A 42 16.58 30.92 12.06
CA LEU A 42 15.15 30.82 12.38
C LEU A 42 14.98 30.73 13.90
N ASN A 43 14.30 31.72 14.48
CA ASN A 43 14.02 31.79 15.92
C ASN A 43 12.73 31.02 16.25
N GLN A 44 11.65 31.31 15.53
CA GLN A 44 10.33 30.72 15.77
C GLN A 44 9.54 30.58 14.47
N MET A 45 8.79 29.50 14.38
CA MET A 45 7.82 29.27 13.31
C MET A 45 6.41 29.18 13.91
N LEU A 46 5.46 29.87 13.29
CA LEU A 46 4.06 29.92 13.67
C LEU A 46 3.21 29.40 12.51
N VAL A 47 2.50 28.29 12.77
CA VAL A 47 1.54 27.69 11.85
C VAL A 47 0.17 28.31 12.12
N PRO A 48 -0.57 28.78 11.08
CA PRO A 48 -1.91 29.33 11.28
C PRO A 48 -2.87 28.26 11.79
N LYS A 49 -3.89 28.62 12.56
CA LYS A 49 -4.87 27.64 13.06
C LYS A 49 -5.78 27.08 11.95
N TYR A 50 -6.03 27.88 10.91
CA TYR A 50 -6.89 27.56 9.78
C TYR A 50 -6.16 27.86 8.48
N ILE A 51 -6.40 27.03 7.45
CA ILE A 51 -5.79 27.22 6.12
C ILE A 51 -6.64 28.08 5.18
N ASP A 52 -7.89 28.35 5.56
CA ASP A 52 -8.85 29.13 4.79
C ASP A 52 -9.23 30.45 5.51
N SER A 53 -9.61 31.45 4.73
CA SER A 53 -10.05 32.75 5.26
C SER A 53 -11.37 32.67 6.04
N GLU A 54 -12.19 31.65 5.76
CA GLU A 54 -13.48 31.42 6.40
C GLU A 54 -13.38 30.61 7.71
N ASN A 55 -12.17 30.20 8.11
CA ASN A 55 -11.89 29.40 9.31
C ASN A 55 -12.64 28.05 9.38
N LYS A 56 -12.84 27.37 8.25
CA LYS A 56 -13.53 26.08 8.19
C LYS A 56 -12.56 24.90 8.23
N ILE A 57 -11.33 25.07 7.77
CA ILE A 57 -10.38 23.95 7.66
C ILE A 57 -9.22 24.18 8.64
N PRO A 58 -9.17 23.45 9.77
CA PRO A 58 -8.06 23.56 10.70
C PRO A 58 -6.79 22.96 10.13
N THR A 59 -5.64 23.45 10.57
CA THR A 59 -4.35 22.81 10.27
C THR A 59 -4.18 21.51 11.08
N ALA A 60 -3.58 20.50 10.44
CA ALA A 60 -3.24 19.23 11.06
C ALA A 60 -1.90 18.72 10.51
N ASP A 61 -1.26 17.84 11.28
CA ASP A 61 -0.06 17.12 10.87
C ASP A 61 -0.44 15.66 10.54
N THR A 62 -1.15 15.49 9.42
CA THR A 62 -1.70 14.19 9.03
C THR A 62 -0.62 13.30 8.43
N ASP A 63 -0.44 12.12 8.99
CA ASP A 63 0.34 11.05 8.36
C ASP A 63 -0.51 10.39 7.27
N TRP A 64 -0.33 10.85 6.03
CA TRP A 64 -1.05 10.30 4.89
C TRP A 64 -0.69 8.84 4.60
N PHE A 65 0.51 8.37 4.98
CA PHE A 65 0.90 6.99 4.77
C PHE A 65 0.14 6.07 5.73
N ASP A 66 0.05 6.45 7.01
CA ASP A 66 -0.79 5.74 7.98
C ASP A 66 -2.28 5.80 7.59
N GLU A 67 -2.75 6.94 7.07
CA GLU A 67 -4.16 7.09 6.69
C GLU A 67 -4.57 6.24 5.47
N ILE A 68 -3.65 5.95 4.55
CA ILE A 68 -3.96 5.08 3.39
C ILE A 68 -3.58 3.62 3.62
N THR A 69 -2.86 3.30 4.69
CA THR A 69 -2.43 1.93 5.00
C THR A 69 -3.23 1.31 6.15
N ARG A 70 -3.19 -0.01 6.23
CA ARG A 70 -3.78 -0.82 7.31
C ARG A 70 -2.94 -2.07 7.49
N THR A 71 -3.07 -2.73 8.64
CA THR A 71 -2.54 -4.09 8.80
C THR A 71 -3.28 -5.03 7.85
N GLY A 72 -2.53 -5.63 6.91
CA GLY A 72 -3.08 -6.62 5.98
C GLY A 72 -3.33 -7.96 6.66
N PHE A 73 -4.31 -8.72 6.16
CA PHE A 73 -4.66 -10.03 6.68
C PHE A 73 -4.86 -11.04 5.57
N ILE A 74 -4.27 -12.23 5.73
CA ILE A 74 -4.33 -13.30 4.73
C ILE A 74 -5.06 -14.49 5.33
N GLN A 75 -6.05 -14.99 4.60
CA GLN A 75 -6.77 -16.21 4.90
C GLN A 75 -6.54 -17.21 3.78
N GLN A 76 -6.13 -18.41 4.16
CA GLN A 76 -5.90 -19.50 3.22
C GLN A 76 -6.48 -20.79 3.74
N TYR A 77 -7.35 -21.42 2.96
CA TYR A 77 -7.92 -22.73 3.23
C TYR A 77 -7.65 -23.62 2.03
N ASN A 78 -7.15 -24.82 2.28
CA ASN A 78 -6.99 -25.84 1.25
C ASN A 78 -7.52 -27.17 1.79
N VAL A 79 -8.33 -27.83 0.97
CA VAL A 79 -8.82 -29.18 1.24
C VAL A 79 -8.53 -30.02 0.02
N SER A 80 -7.96 -31.20 0.24
CA SER A 80 -7.69 -32.15 -0.81
C SER A 80 -8.10 -33.56 -0.40
N VAL A 81 -8.44 -34.34 -1.39
CA VAL A 81 -8.68 -35.77 -1.28
C VAL A 81 -7.89 -36.47 -2.37
N THR A 82 -7.23 -37.55 -1.98
CA THR A 82 -6.47 -38.41 -2.88
C THR A 82 -6.95 -39.84 -2.68
N ASN A 83 -7.11 -40.55 -3.79
CA ASN A 83 -7.44 -41.97 -3.77
C ASN A 83 -6.52 -42.71 -4.75
N GLY A 84 -5.92 -43.81 -4.30
CA GLY A 84 -5.05 -44.65 -5.11
C GLY A 84 -5.51 -46.09 -5.04
N THR A 85 -5.61 -46.73 -6.20
CA THR A 85 -5.90 -48.16 -6.35
C THR A 85 -4.82 -48.80 -7.23
N GLU A 86 -4.78 -50.13 -7.32
CA GLU A 86 -3.87 -50.84 -8.23
C GLU A 86 -4.05 -50.43 -9.71
N ARG A 87 -5.24 -49.92 -10.08
CA ARG A 87 -5.60 -49.56 -11.46
C ARG A 87 -5.52 -48.07 -11.77
N GLY A 88 -5.24 -47.21 -10.79
CA GLY A 88 -5.19 -45.77 -11.04
C GLY A 88 -5.15 -44.91 -9.79
N THR A 89 -4.84 -43.63 -10.00
CA THR A 89 -4.79 -42.61 -8.96
C THR A 89 -5.71 -41.44 -9.30
N TYR A 90 -6.31 -40.85 -8.27
CA TYR A 90 -7.23 -39.73 -8.38
C TYR A 90 -6.90 -38.70 -7.32
N PHE A 91 -6.93 -37.44 -7.71
CA PHE A 91 -6.68 -36.30 -6.85
C PHE A 91 -7.72 -35.23 -7.13
N PHE A 92 -8.28 -34.68 -6.06
CA PHE A 92 -9.13 -33.51 -6.14
C PHE A 92 -8.77 -32.54 -5.01
N SER A 93 -8.73 -31.26 -5.31
CA SER A 93 -8.48 -30.21 -4.31
C SER A 93 -9.28 -28.95 -4.58
N LEU A 94 -9.64 -28.30 -3.49
CA LEU A 94 -10.26 -26.98 -3.45
C LEU A 94 -9.38 -26.07 -2.59
N GLY A 95 -9.21 -24.83 -3.06
CA GLY A 95 -8.47 -23.79 -2.35
C GLY A 95 -9.26 -22.50 -2.33
N TYR A 96 -9.25 -21.82 -1.18
CA TYR A 96 -9.69 -20.44 -1.02
C TYR A 96 -8.52 -19.62 -0.49
N TYR A 97 -8.28 -18.49 -1.13
CA TYR A 97 -7.27 -17.52 -0.74
C TYR A 97 -7.89 -16.15 -0.74
N LYS A 98 -7.73 -15.42 0.36
CA LYS A 98 -8.16 -14.03 0.50
C LYS A 98 -7.03 -13.22 1.13
N ASN A 99 -6.68 -12.12 0.51
CA ASN A 99 -5.67 -11.19 0.96
C ASN A 99 -6.27 -9.78 1.03
N ASP A 100 -6.46 -9.32 2.25
CA ASP A 100 -6.75 -7.91 2.54
C ASP A 100 -5.42 -7.16 2.56
N GLY A 101 -5.13 -6.42 1.49
CA GLY A 101 -3.82 -5.78 1.27
C GLY A 101 -3.51 -4.67 2.28
N LEU A 102 -2.22 -4.28 2.30
CA LEU A 102 -1.70 -3.19 3.14
C LEU A 102 -2.39 -1.86 2.84
N ILE A 103 -2.69 -1.58 1.57
CA ILE A 103 -3.39 -0.34 1.19
C ILE A 103 -4.88 -0.52 1.43
N LYS A 104 -5.49 0.42 2.15
CA LYS A 104 -6.94 0.43 2.40
C LYS A 104 -7.68 0.34 1.06
N TYR A 105 -8.78 -0.42 1.05
CA TYR A 105 -9.60 -0.67 -0.15
C TYR A 105 -8.91 -1.48 -1.28
N SER A 106 -7.73 -2.06 -1.03
CA SER A 106 -7.15 -3.09 -1.90
C SER A 106 -7.40 -4.49 -1.33
N ASN A 107 -7.77 -5.43 -2.21
CA ASN A 107 -7.95 -6.83 -1.84
C ASN A 107 -7.79 -7.78 -3.04
N PHE A 108 -7.42 -9.02 -2.74
CA PHE A 108 -7.32 -10.10 -3.72
C PHE A 108 -7.95 -11.38 -3.17
N ASP A 109 -8.90 -11.93 -3.92
CA ASP A 109 -9.59 -13.17 -3.61
C ASP A 109 -9.39 -14.18 -4.75
N ARG A 110 -9.11 -15.44 -4.41
CA ARG A 110 -8.97 -16.54 -5.37
C ARG A 110 -9.63 -17.81 -4.86
N ILE A 111 -10.48 -18.38 -5.70
CA ILE A 111 -10.97 -19.76 -5.56
C ILE A 111 -10.27 -20.61 -6.61
N SER A 112 -9.74 -21.75 -6.18
CA SER A 112 -9.07 -22.72 -7.05
C SER A 112 -9.68 -24.11 -6.89
N ALA A 113 -9.86 -24.80 -8.00
CA ALA A 113 -10.18 -26.22 -8.03
C ALA A 113 -9.17 -26.94 -8.92
N ARG A 114 -8.66 -28.08 -8.47
CA ARG A 114 -7.75 -28.92 -9.25
C ARG A 114 -8.17 -30.37 -9.18
N MET A 115 -8.20 -31.03 -10.33
CA MET A 115 -8.47 -32.43 -10.48
C MET A 115 -7.32 -33.05 -11.28
N ASN A 116 -6.80 -34.18 -10.79
CA ASN A 116 -5.87 -35.00 -11.56
C ASN A 116 -6.39 -36.44 -11.51
N SER A 117 -6.32 -37.14 -12.62
CA SER A 117 -6.61 -38.57 -12.66
C SER A 117 -5.59 -39.29 -13.52
N GLU A 118 -5.25 -40.51 -13.14
CA GLU A 118 -4.38 -41.41 -13.89
C GLU A 118 -4.98 -42.80 -13.86
N TYR A 119 -5.10 -43.43 -15.01
CA TYR A 119 -5.77 -44.71 -15.17
C TYR A 119 -4.98 -45.66 -16.06
N LYS A 120 -4.70 -46.84 -15.52
CA LYS A 120 -4.01 -47.94 -16.22
C LYS A 120 -5.04 -48.78 -16.97
N LEU A 121 -5.18 -48.54 -18.28
CA LEU A 121 -6.19 -49.19 -19.11
C LEU A 121 -5.81 -50.62 -19.52
N ILE A 122 -4.52 -50.87 -19.82
CA ILE A 122 -4.03 -52.19 -20.23
C ILE A 122 -2.74 -52.49 -19.46
N GLY A 123 -2.87 -52.98 -18.22
CA GLY A 123 -1.73 -53.23 -17.34
C GLY A 123 -0.81 -52.01 -17.24
N ASP A 124 0.49 -52.22 -17.32
CA ASP A 124 1.47 -51.13 -17.41
C ASP A 124 1.79 -50.70 -18.86
N MET A 125 1.09 -51.26 -19.86
CA MET A 125 1.33 -51.00 -21.28
C MET A 125 0.63 -49.73 -21.78
N LEU A 126 -0.53 -49.38 -21.20
CA LEU A 126 -1.27 -48.18 -21.57
C LEU A 126 -1.87 -47.49 -20.35
N THR A 127 -1.40 -46.27 -20.09
CA THR A 127 -1.89 -45.38 -19.04
C THR A 127 -2.42 -44.09 -19.66
N ILE A 128 -3.59 -43.64 -19.23
CA ILE A 128 -4.16 -42.34 -19.60
C ILE A 128 -4.27 -41.50 -18.34
N GLY A 129 -3.77 -40.26 -18.42
CA GLY A 129 -3.90 -39.28 -17.36
C GLY A 129 -4.60 -38.01 -17.82
N GLU A 130 -5.18 -37.31 -16.87
CA GLU A 130 -5.87 -36.03 -17.03
C GLU A 130 -5.44 -35.08 -15.90
N ASN A 131 -5.24 -33.81 -16.26
CA ASN A 131 -4.91 -32.75 -15.33
C ASN A 131 -5.73 -31.51 -15.66
N PHE A 132 -6.60 -31.11 -14.75
CA PHE A 132 -7.47 -29.96 -14.90
C PHE A 132 -7.34 -29.03 -13.71
N THR A 133 -7.24 -27.75 -14.00
CA THR A 133 -7.20 -26.68 -12.99
C THR A 133 -8.13 -25.55 -13.42
N LEU A 134 -8.95 -25.09 -12.48
CA LEU A 134 -9.82 -23.94 -12.64
C LEU A 134 -9.52 -22.93 -11.54
N ASN A 135 -9.30 -21.68 -11.94
CA ASN A 135 -9.09 -20.58 -11.01
C ASN A 135 -10.06 -19.45 -11.33
N ARG A 136 -10.65 -18.87 -10.28
CA ARG A 136 -11.40 -17.62 -10.37
C ARG A 136 -10.79 -16.62 -9.40
N THR A 137 -10.44 -15.45 -9.90
CA THR A 137 -9.87 -14.36 -9.12
C THR A 137 -10.79 -13.15 -9.12
N THR A 138 -10.71 -12.36 -8.07
CA THR A 138 -11.29 -11.01 -7.99
C THR A 138 -10.28 -10.13 -7.29
N GLU A 139 -9.99 -8.98 -7.86
CA GLU A 139 -8.94 -8.09 -7.39
C GLU A 139 -9.45 -6.65 -7.41
N VAL A 140 -9.24 -5.93 -6.33
CA VAL A 140 -9.27 -4.47 -6.30
C VAL A 140 -7.83 -4.02 -6.11
N GLN A 141 -7.26 -3.48 -7.18
CA GLN A 141 -5.88 -3.03 -7.18
C GLN A 141 -5.74 -1.74 -6.39
N ALA A 142 -4.63 -1.65 -5.65
CA ALA A 142 -4.23 -0.38 -5.08
C ALA A 142 -3.91 0.62 -6.21
N PRO A 143 -4.14 1.93 -6.00
CA PRO A 143 -3.77 2.94 -6.99
C PRO A 143 -2.26 2.88 -7.29
N ALA A 144 -1.90 2.94 -8.57
CA ALA A 144 -0.56 2.63 -9.08
C ALA A 144 0.59 3.44 -8.44
N ASN A 145 0.31 4.65 -7.94
CA ASN A 145 1.35 5.58 -7.45
C ASN A 145 1.57 5.50 -5.93
N VAL A 146 0.86 4.64 -5.21
CA VAL A 146 0.96 4.61 -3.73
C VAL A 146 2.23 3.90 -3.25
N LEU A 147 2.79 2.98 -4.04
CA LEU A 147 3.98 2.20 -3.69
C LEU A 147 5.22 2.51 -4.53
N SER A 148 5.08 3.29 -5.62
CA SER A 148 6.24 3.65 -6.46
C SER A 148 7.13 4.70 -5.82
N ASP A 149 6.56 5.52 -4.93
CA ASP A 149 7.18 6.74 -4.39
C ASP A 149 7.51 6.61 -2.89
N ALA A 150 7.41 5.40 -2.33
CA ALA A 150 7.70 5.08 -0.93
C ALA A 150 9.17 4.71 -0.70
#